data_AF-A0A2V5R232-F1
#
_entry.id   AF-A0A2V5R232-F1
#
_cell.length_a   1.000
_cell.length_b   1.000
_cell.length_c   1.000
_cell.angle_alpha   90.00
_cell.angle_beta   90.00
_cell.angle_gamma   90.00
#
_symmetry.space_group_name_H-M   'P 1'
#
loop_
_entity.id
_entity.type
_entity.pdbx_description
1 polymer ?
#
loop_
_entity_poly.entity_id
_entity_poly.type
_entity_poly.pdbx_seq_one_letter_code
_entity_poly.pdbx_strand_id
1 'polypeptide(L)'
;MGEEYLLLGDIPLDFQKVLMRAFVPYSVGLARVSQDDPKLFTALGSGTLVRKGTHIGVLSAQHCLTACSPRIRVGPSGKDSLLLILRDARGVQLPPEDLIEHKLVSPLSVEYGPDLVFVEIAPSERLAGILAVASVWSLDRDPNEILKQFGGVGSMIASLGIPEELCRTRLNGNAFHRSSFHLTVSHVIEDESITVRDGWDYIDNKCVYPKSSALPQSFAGFSGGGIWSVQVQRSKNTGKLSTGKAALVGASFYETPIENNIRYVRGHFIRSIYDLAWRNFERSQR
;
A
#
# COMPACT_ATOMS: atom_id res chain seq x y z
N MET A 1 25.01 6.60 -22.69
CA MET A 1 24.18 7.68 -22.11
C MET A 1 24.49 7.69 -20.62
N GLY A 2 25.01 8.80 -20.10
CA GLY A 2 25.40 8.89 -18.69
C GLY A 2 24.17 8.96 -17.78
N GLU A 3 24.25 8.31 -16.63
CA GLU A 3 23.29 8.47 -15.54
C GLU A 3 23.48 9.86 -14.93
N GLU A 4 22.38 10.59 -14.74
CA GLU A 4 22.36 11.87 -14.06
C GLU A 4 21.90 11.64 -12.61
N TYR A 5 22.71 12.06 -11.65
CA TYR A 5 22.40 11.92 -10.23
C TYR A 5 21.70 13.19 -9.74
N LEU A 6 20.51 13.03 -9.17
CA LEU A 6 19.77 14.12 -8.52
C LEU A 6 19.80 13.89 -7.01
N LEU A 7 20.09 14.93 -6.23
CA LEU A 7 19.90 14.86 -4.79
C LEU A 7 18.40 14.83 -4.51
N LEU A 8 17.97 14.06 -3.50
CA LEU A 8 16.55 13.97 -3.14
C LEU A 8 15.96 15.35 -2.77
N GLY A 9 16.77 16.24 -2.18
CA GLY A 9 16.37 17.62 -1.88
C GLY A 9 16.10 18.49 -3.12
N ASP A 10 16.59 18.07 -4.29
CA ASP A 10 16.38 18.76 -5.57
C ASP A 10 15.13 18.25 -6.30
N ILE A 11 14.44 17.24 -5.76
CA ILE A 11 13.17 16.77 -6.29
C ILE A 11 12.11 17.84 -6.01
N PRO A 12 11.55 18.49 -7.05
CA PRO A 12 10.60 19.56 -6.82
C PRO A 12 9.27 19.00 -6.28
N LEU A 13 8.58 19.80 -5.48
CA LEU A 13 7.32 19.42 -4.83
C LEU A 13 6.23 18.98 -5.83
N ASP A 14 6.27 19.46 -7.07
CA ASP A 14 5.32 19.05 -8.10
C ASP A 14 5.55 17.62 -8.59
N PHE A 15 6.75 17.06 -8.43
CA PHE A 15 7.04 15.66 -8.73
C PHE A 15 6.26 14.70 -7.82
N GLN A 16 5.97 15.09 -6.58
CA GLN A 16 5.07 14.33 -5.70
C GLN A 16 3.69 14.14 -6.34
N LYS A 17 3.18 15.15 -7.07
CA LYS A 17 1.92 15.03 -7.82
C LYS A 17 2.06 14.07 -9.00
N VAL A 18 3.24 13.98 -9.61
CA VAL A 18 3.53 13.00 -10.67
C VAL A 18 3.51 11.58 -10.10
N LEU A 19 4.18 11.32 -8.97
CA LEU A 19 4.16 10.02 -8.28
C LEU A 19 2.74 9.61 -7.89
N MET A 20 1.98 10.53 -7.29
CA MET A 20 0.58 10.31 -6.94
C MET A 20 -0.27 9.92 -8.16
N ARG A 21 -0.12 10.63 -9.29
CA ARG A 21 -0.84 10.28 -10.52
C ARG A 21 -0.42 8.92 -11.08
N ALA A 22 0.82 8.50 -10.89
CA ALA A 22 1.31 7.20 -11.35
C ALA A 22 0.79 6.03 -10.49
N PHE A 23 0.76 6.19 -9.16
CA PHE A 23 0.59 5.06 -8.24
C PHE A 23 -0.76 4.99 -7.50
N VAL A 24 -1.48 6.11 -7.36
CA VAL A 24 -2.86 6.10 -6.83
C VAL A 24 -3.83 5.18 -7.58
N PRO A 25 -3.73 4.89 -8.90
CA PRO A 25 -4.61 3.91 -9.54
C PRO A 25 -4.56 2.51 -8.93
N TYR A 26 -3.41 2.14 -8.33
CA TYR A 26 -3.22 0.82 -7.71
C TYR A 26 -3.52 0.85 -6.21
N SER A 27 -3.56 2.03 -5.60
CA SER A 27 -3.73 2.21 -4.16
C SER A 27 -5.19 2.02 -3.74
N VAL A 28 -5.39 1.35 -2.62
CA VAL A 28 -6.71 1.06 -2.05
C VAL A 28 -6.72 1.45 -0.58
N GLY A 29 -7.68 2.26 -0.16
CA GLY A 29 -8.03 2.40 1.26
C GLY A 29 -8.98 1.29 1.68
N LEU A 30 -8.78 0.74 2.88
CA LEU A 30 -9.60 -0.32 3.44
C LEU A 30 -10.44 0.24 4.59
N ALA A 31 -11.75 -0.03 4.54
CA ALA A 31 -12.64 0.29 5.64
C ALA A 31 -13.71 -0.78 5.85
N ARG A 32 -14.10 -0.99 7.12
CA ARG A 32 -15.23 -1.86 7.48
C ARG A 32 -16.53 -1.06 7.38
N VAL A 33 -17.55 -1.70 6.82
CA VAL A 33 -18.95 -1.28 6.97
C VAL A 33 -19.70 -2.43 7.62
N SER A 34 -20.21 -2.19 8.84
CA SER A 34 -21.04 -3.18 9.54
C SER A 34 -22.42 -3.27 8.89
N GLN A 35 -22.97 -4.48 8.77
CA GLN A 35 -24.37 -4.67 8.38
C GLN A 35 -25.33 -4.19 9.48
N ASP A 36 -24.93 -4.33 10.76
CA ASP A 36 -25.75 -3.94 11.91
C ASP A 36 -25.81 -2.41 12.10
N ASP A 37 -24.75 -1.71 11.69
CA ASP A 37 -24.71 -0.24 11.63
C ASP A 37 -23.92 0.23 10.40
N PRO A 38 -24.58 0.46 9.26
CA PRO A 38 -23.93 0.98 8.05
C PRO A 38 -23.32 2.38 8.21
N LYS A 39 -23.64 3.09 9.30
CA LYS A 39 -23.04 4.39 9.64
C LYS A 39 -21.66 4.22 10.29
N LEU A 40 -21.40 3.08 10.93
CA LEU A 40 -20.13 2.74 11.56
C LEU A 40 -19.08 2.41 10.48
N PHE A 41 -18.35 3.44 10.06
CA PHE A 41 -17.17 3.35 9.21
C PHE A 41 -15.94 3.22 10.10
N THR A 42 -15.15 2.16 9.89
CA THR A 42 -13.88 1.98 10.59
C THR A 42 -12.77 1.90 9.53
N ALA A 43 -11.85 2.86 9.52
CA ALA A 43 -10.65 2.76 8.70
C ALA A 43 -9.80 1.59 9.22
N LEU A 44 -9.28 0.78 8.31
CA LEU A 44 -8.58 -0.46 8.64
C LEU A 44 -7.12 -0.41 8.25
N GLY A 45 -6.81 0.38 7.22
CA GLY A 45 -5.55 0.26 6.54
C GLY A 45 -5.64 0.72 5.10
N SER A 46 -4.58 0.38 4.40
CA SER A 46 -4.38 0.57 2.98
C SER A 46 -4.05 -0.77 2.32
N GLY A 47 -3.92 -0.76 1.01
CA GLY A 47 -3.64 -1.94 0.22
C GLY A 47 -3.19 -1.55 -1.18
N THR A 48 -2.71 -2.54 -1.91
CA THR A 48 -2.41 -2.42 -3.34
C THR A 48 -3.24 -3.43 -4.11
N LEU A 49 -3.91 -2.98 -5.17
CA LEU A 49 -4.64 -3.86 -6.07
C LEU A 49 -3.64 -4.65 -6.94
N VAL A 50 -3.64 -5.96 -6.78
CA VAL A 50 -2.68 -6.87 -7.38
C VAL A 50 -3.37 -8.07 -8.05
N ARG A 51 -2.61 -8.77 -8.89
CA ARG A 51 -2.98 -10.06 -9.47
C ARG A 51 -1.87 -11.08 -9.26
N LYS A 52 -2.24 -12.28 -8.84
CA LYS A 52 -1.38 -13.48 -8.80
C LYS A 52 -2.07 -14.60 -9.58
N GLY A 53 -1.50 -15.01 -10.70
CA GLY A 53 -2.17 -15.90 -11.65
C GLY A 53 -3.50 -15.31 -12.14
N THR A 54 -4.60 -16.02 -11.93
CA THR A 54 -5.96 -15.56 -12.27
C THR A 54 -6.66 -14.78 -11.14
N HIS A 55 -6.07 -14.75 -9.95
CA HIS A 55 -6.69 -14.17 -8.76
C HIS A 55 -6.39 -12.67 -8.68
N ILE A 56 -7.42 -11.85 -8.56
CA ILE A 56 -7.32 -10.39 -8.41
C ILE A 56 -7.80 -10.02 -7.02
N GLY A 57 -7.08 -9.12 -6.35
CA GLY A 57 -7.44 -8.72 -5.01
C GLY A 57 -6.51 -7.66 -4.45
N VAL A 58 -6.62 -7.45 -3.14
CA VAL A 58 -5.83 -6.46 -2.42
C VAL A 58 -4.74 -7.15 -1.62
N LEU A 59 -3.47 -6.82 -1.91
CA LEU A 59 -2.36 -7.12 -1.01
C LEU A 59 -2.32 -6.06 0.09
N SER A 60 -2.35 -6.48 1.35
CA SER A 60 -2.36 -5.61 2.51
C SER A 60 -1.59 -6.23 3.68
N ALA A 61 -1.50 -5.52 4.81
CA ALA A 61 -1.02 -6.09 6.06
C ALA A 61 -2.16 -6.89 6.73
N GLN A 62 -1.85 -8.02 7.35
CA GLN A 62 -2.86 -8.86 7.98
C GLN A 62 -3.52 -8.16 9.17
N HIS A 63 -2.76 -7.37 9.94
CA HIS A 63 -3.33 -6.63 11.06
C HIS A 63 -4.44 -5.65 10.65
N CYS A 64 -4.49 -5.20 9.39
CA CYS A 64 -5.60 -4.36 8.90
C CYS A 64 -6.95 -5.07 9.03
N LEU A 65 -6.99 -6.40 8.96
CA LEU A 65 -8.22 -7.18 9.10
C LEU A 65 -8.45 -7.68 10.54
N THR A 66 -7.39 -7.78 11.35
CA THR A 66 -7.43 -8.46 12.66
C THR A 66 -7.28 -7.54 13.86
N ALA A 67 -6.74 -6.33 13.71
CA ALA A 67 -6.53 -5.39 14.81
C ALA A 67 -7.83 -4.75 15.32
N CYS A 68 -8.90 -4.77 14.53
CA CYS A 68 -10.21 -4.28 14.96
C CYS A 68 -10.91 -5.30 15.88
N SER A 69 -11.74 -4.80 16.80
CA SER A 69 -12.58 -5.62 17.69
C SER A 69 -14.07 -5.35 17.40
N PRO A 70 -14.86 -6.36 17.01
CA PRO A 70 -14.43 -7.70 16.60
C PRO A 70 -13.64 -7.67 15.29
N ARG A 71 -12.78 -8.69 15.06
CA ARG A 71 -12.05 -8.87 13.79
C ARG A 71 -13.02 -8.92 12.63
N ILE A 72 -12.54 -8.51 11.45
CA ILE A 72 -13.32 -8.63 10.23
C ILE A 72 -13.50 -10.09 9.85
N ARG A 73 -14.73 -10.42 9.45
CA ARG A 73 -15.14 -11.71 8.93
C ARG A 73 -15.67 -11.52 7.52
N VAL A 74 -14.78 -11.66 6.54
CA VAL A 74 -15.10 -11.79 5.12
C VAL A 74 -15.19 -13.27 4.73
N GLY A 75 -15.66 -13.57 3.52
CA GLY A 75 -15.89 -14.94 3.05
C GLY A 75 -17.36 -15.34 3.07
N PRO A 76 -17.70 -16.51 2.52
CA PRO A 76 -19.09 -16.99 2.42
C PRO A 76 -19.84 -17.09 3.75
N SER A 77 -19.13 -17.31 4.86
CA SER A 77 -19.67 -17.34 6.23
C SER A 77 -19.44 -16.04 7.01
N GLY A 78 -18.90 -15.02 6.34
CA GLY A 78 -18.61 -13.71 6.88
C GLY A 78 -19.88 -12.88 7.09
N LYS A 79 -19.73 -11.76 7.82
CA LYS A 79 -20.82 -10.79 8.05
C LYS A 79 -20.41 -9.35 7.75
N ASP A 80 -19.12 -9.12 7.52
CA ASP A 80 -18.56 -7.79 7.38
C ASP A 80 -18.36 -7.47 5.90
N SER A 81 -18.87 -6.32 5.44
CA SER A 81 -18.55 -5.78 4.12
C SER A 81 -17.26 -4.97 4.19
N LEU A 82 -16.47 -5.04 3.11
CA LEU A 82 -15.27 -4.23 2.95
C LEU A 82 -15.56 -3.09 1.97
N LEU A 83 -15.33 -1.86 2.39
CA LEU A 83 -15.36 -0.68 1.53
C LEU A 83 -13.95 -0.42 1.01
N LEU A 84 -13.77 -0.56 -0.30
CA LEU A 84 -12.56 -0.16 -0.99
C LEU A 84 -12.66 1.30 -1.39
N ILE A 85 -11.73 2.12 -0.92
CA ILE A 85 -11.59 3.53 -1.31
C ILE A 85 -10.54 3.59 -2.41
N LEU A 86 -10.98 3.88 -3.62
CA LEU A 86 -10.14 3.93 -4.82
C LEU A 86 -9.79 5.39 -5.16
N ARG A 87 -9.11 5.56 -6.30
CA ARG A 87 -8.84 6.86 -6.92
C ARG A 87 -10.10 7.75 -6.97
N ASP A 88 -9.89 9.06 -6.85
CA ASP A 88 -10.93 10.10 -6.91
C ASP A 88 -12.06 9.90 -5.89
N ALA A 89 -11.71 9.33 -4.73
CA ALA A 89 -12.62 9.02 -3.63
C ALA A 89 -13.81 8.12 -4.03
N ARG A 90 -13.66 7.32 -5.10
CA ARG A 90 -14.66 6.31 -5.47
C ARG A 90 -14.64 5.18 -4.46
N GLY A 91 -15.77 4.98 -3.79
CA GLY A 91 -15.97 3.86 -2.86
C GLY A 91 -16.68 2.70 -3.55
N VAL A 92 -16.15 1.49 -3.43
CA VAL A 92 -16.85 0.25 -3.81
C VAL A 92 -17.01 -0.61 -2.57
N GLN A 93 -18.25 -0.80 -2.13
CA GLN A 93 -18.56 -1.74 -1.06
C GLN A 93 -18.67 -3.16 -1.64
N LEU A 94 -17.87 -4.06 -1.10
CA LEU A 94 -17.86 -5.49 -1.42
C LEU A 94 -18.53 -6.25 -0.27
N PRO A 95 -19.57 -7.04 -0.55
CA PRO A 95 -20.20 -7.89 0.46
C PRO A 95 -19.26 -9.06 0.82
N PRO A 96 -19.45 -9.70 1.99
CA PRO A 96 -18.53 -10.74 2.48
C PRO A 96 -18.38 -11.92 1.50
N GLU A 97 -19.43 -12.30 0.78
CA GLU A 97 -19.44 -13.39 -0.20
C GLU A 97 -18.57 -13.10 -1.45
N ASP A 98 -18.30 -11.83 -1.75
CA ASP A 98 -17.42 -11.43 -2.86
C ASP A 98 -15.93 -11.46 -2.48
N LEU A 99 -15.60 -11.84 -1.24
CA LEU A 99 -14.26 -11.70 -0.68
C LEU A 99 -13.73 -13.03 -0.17
N ILE A 100 -12.46 -13.33 -0.45
CA ILE A 100 -11.77 -14.52 0.08
C ILE A 100 -10.49 -14.05 0.79
N GLU A 101 -10.41 -14.27 2.10
CA GLU A 101 -9.21 -13.97 2.90
C GLU A 101 -8.16 -15.07 2.72
N HIS A 102 -7.07 -14.76 2.05
CA HIS A 102 -5.89 -15.60 1.99
C HIS A 102 -4.84 -15.09 2.98
N LYS A 103 -4.75 -15.78 4.11
CA LYS A 103 -3.67 -15.56 5.08
C LYS A 103 -2.36 -16.06 4.49
N LEU A 104 -1.54 -15.14 4.00
CA LEU A 104 -0.25 -15.48 3.40
C LEU A 104 0.76 -15.90 4.47
N VAL A 105 0.76 -15.18 5.58
CA VAL A 105 1.65 -15.40 6.72
C VAL A 105 1.01 -14.87 8.00
N SER A 106 1.40 -15.40 9.17
CA SER A 106 0.97 -14.87 10.47
C SER A 106 2.08 -14.03 11.11
N PRO A 107 1.76 -12.92 11.81
CA PRO A 107 2.77 -12.02 12.34
C PRO A 107 3.43 -12.64 13.55
N LEU A 108 4.76 -12.67 13.53
CA LEU A 108 5.57 -13.12 14.67
C LEU A 108 5.80 -11.97 15.65
N SER A 109 5.87 -10.73 15.13
CA SER A 109 5.96 -9.51 15.92
C SER A 109 5.29 -8.34 15.20
N VAL A 110 4.89 -7.34 15.97
CA VAL A 110 4.31 -6.09 15.42
C VAL A 110 5.35 -5.33 14.58
N GLU A 111 6.61 -5.29 15.03
CA GLU A 111 7.64 -4.43 14.43
C GLU A 111 8.31 -5.03 13.19
N TYR A 112 8.45 -6.35 13.14
CA TYR A 112 9.15 -7.05 12.04
C TYR A 112 8.23 -8.00 11.25
N GLY A 113 6.95 -8.14 11.61
CA GLY A 113 6.07 -9.08 10.91
C GLY A 113 6.60 -10.53 11.00
N PRO A 114 6.53 -11.34 9.92
CA PRO A 114 5.92 -11.03 8.62
C PRO A 114 4.40 -10.87 8.69
N ASP A 115 3.86 -9.90 7.97
CA ASP A 115 2.48 -9.41 8.18
C ASP A 115 1.84 -9.05 6.85
N LEU A 116 1.34 -10.08 6.16
CA LEU A 116 0.77 -9.96 4.82
C LEU A 116 -0.52 -10.79 4.70
N VAL A 117 -1.49 -10.21 4.02
CA VAL A 117 -2.74 -10.85 3.64
C VAL A 117 -3.05 -10.50 2.19
N PHE A 118 -3.66 -11.45 1.49
CA PHE A 118 -4.27 -11.20 0.19
C PHE A 118 -5.77 -11.38 0.32
N VAL A 119 -6.53 -10.31 0.07
CA VAL A 119 -7.99 -10.35 0.04
C VAL A 119 -8.40 -10.45 -1.41
N GLU A 120 -8.65 -11.68 -1.86
CA GLU A 120 -9.14 -11.93 -3.22
C GLU A 120 -10.57 -11.41 -3.36
N ILE A 121 -10.86 -10.85 -4.53
CA ILE A 121 -12.19 -10.39 -4.92
C ILE A 121 -12.72 -11.38 -5.95
N ALA A 122 -13.81 -12.05 -5.62
CA ALA A 122 -14.46 -13.00 -6.50
C ALA A 122 -14.90 -12.33 -7.81
N PRO A 123 -14.91 -13.04 -8.94
CA PRO A 123 -15.45 -12.52 -10.20
C PRO A 123 -16.90 -12.06 -10.04
N SER A 124 -17.12 -10.74 -10.14
CA SER A 124 -18.45 -10.13 -10.01
C SER A 124 -18.55 -8.82 -10.78
N GLU A 125 -19.76 -8.27 -10.93
CA GLU A 125 -19.95 -6.92 -11.49
C GLU A 125 -19.22 -5.85 -10.68
N ARG A 126 -19.05 -6.06 -9.38
CA ARG A 126 -18.29 -5.14 -8.52
C ARG A 126 -16.81 -5.15 -8.86
N LEU A 127 -16.23 -6.33 -9.11
CA LEU A 127 -14.86 -6.43 -9.60
C LEU A 127 -14.71 -5.71 -10.95
N ALA A 128 -15.64 -5.92 -11.89
CA ALA A 128 -15.62 -5.20 -13.16
C ALA A 128 -15.67 -3.67 -12.97
N GLY A 129 -16.50 -3.19 -12.03
CA GLY A 129 -16.57 -1.77 -11.67
C GLY A 129 -15.28 -1.21 -11.06
N ILE A 130 -14.58 -2.01 -10.24
CA ILE A 130 -13.25 -1.65 -9.69
C ILE A 130 -12.24 -1.54 -10.84
N LEU A 131 -12.19 -2.54 -11.73
CA LEU A 131 -11.25 -2.59 -12.85
C LEU A 131 -11.48 -1.47 -13.89
N ALA A 132 -12.68 -0.89 -13.93
CA ALA A 132 -12.97 0.26 -14.79
C ALA A 132 -12.27 1.56 -14.33
N VAL A 133 -11.85 1.65 -13.06
CA VAL A 133 -11.29 2.89 -12.48
C VAL A 133 -9.94 2.72 -11.78
N ALA A 134 -9.52 1.48 -11.54
CA ALA A 134 -8.27 1.13 -10.87
C ALA A 134 -7.31 0.38 -11.82
N SER A 135 -6.03 0.36 -11.46
CA SER A 135 -5.01 -0.45 -12.12
C SER A 135 -4.61 -1.63 -11.24
N VAL A 136 -4.29 -2.77 -11.86
CA VAL A 136 -3.91 -4.01 -11.16
C VAL A 136 -2.44 -4.32 -11.44
N TRP A 137 -1.64 -4.50 -10.39
CA TRP A 137 -0.24 -4.86 -10.54
C TRP A 137 -0.02 -6.39 -10.54
N SER A 138 0.74 -6.92 -11.50
CA SER A 138 1.00 -8.37 -11.58
C SER A 138 2.14 -8.78 -10.65
N LEU A 139 1.90 -9.76 -9.78
CA LEU A 139 2.87 -10.39 -8.87
C LEU A 139 3.51 -11.67 -9.46
N ASP A 140 3.23 -11.98 -10.72
CA ASP A 140 3.86 -13.10 -11.47
C ASP A 140 5.16 -12.70 -12.16
N ARG A 141 5.70 -11.53 -11.83
CA ARG A 141 6.98 -11.04 -12.35
C ARG A 141 8.14 -11.70 -11.61
N ASP A 142 9.28 -11.85 -12.27
CA ASP A 142 10.48 -12.42 -11.64
C ASP A 142 11.02 -11.46 -10.56
N PRO A 143 11.04 -11.87 -9.26
CA PRO A 143 11.58 -11.04 -8.19
C PRO A 143 13.05 -10.68 -8.40
N ASN A 144 13.85 -11.53 -9.06
CA ASN A 144 15.27 -11.24 -9.29
C ASN A 144 15.47 -10.12 -10.31
N GLU A 145 14.65 -10.07 -11.35
CA GLU A 145 14.67 -8.98 -12.32
C GLU A 145 14.25 -7.65 -11.68
N ILE A 146 13.20 -7.68 -10.85
CA ILE A 146 12.74 -6.49 -10.11
C ILE A 146 13.83 -6.02 -9.16
N LEU A 147 14.42 -6.93 -8.36
CA LEU A 147 15.50 -6.60 -7.43
C LEU A 147 16.69 -5.97 -8.15
N LYS A 148 17.13 -6.58 -9.25
CA LYS A 148 18.24 -6.07 -10.07
C LYS A 148 17.97 -4.66 -10.62
N GLN A 149 16.73 -4.39 -11.02
CA GLN A 149 16.39 -3.12 -11.68
C GLN A 149 16.00 -2.00 -10.69
N PHE A 150 15.44 -2.35 -9.54
CA PHE A 150 14.71 -1.40 -8.68
C PHE A 150 15.07 -1.47 -7.20
N GLY A 151 15.82 -2.47 -6.76
CA GLY A 151 16.11 -2.69 -5.34
C GLY A 151 17.52 -2.32 -4.89
N GLY A 152 18.32 -1.69 -5.74
CA GLY A 152 19.67 -1.24 -5.39
C GLY A 152 19.67 0.10 -4.64
N VAL A 153 20.72 0.33 -3.87
CA VAL A 153 21.05 1.64 -3.27
C VAL A 153 21.02 2.72 -4.35
N GLY A 154 20.48 3.89 -4.02
CA GLY A 154 20.27 4.98 -4.98
C GLY A 154 18.92 4.94 -5.71
N SER A 155 18.17 3.84 -5.63
CA SER A 155 16.82 3.78 -6.21
C SER A 155 15.85 4.67 -5.44
N MET A 156 15.07 5.49 -6.14
CA MET A 156 14.00 6.27 -5.51
C MET A 156 12.81 5.37 -5.20
N ILE A 157 12.35 5.41 -3.95
CA ILE A 157 11.14 4.73 -3.50
C ILE A 157 10.05 5.72 -3.09
N ALA A 158 8.80 5.31 -3.22
CA ALA A 158 7.60 6.02 -2.80
C ALA A 158 6.64 5.02 -2.16
N SER A 159 6.43 5.13 -0.85
CA SER A 159 5.37 4.42 -0.14
C SER A 159 4.08 5.22 -0.23
N LEU A 160 2.98 4.57 -0.57
CA LEU A 160 1.66 5.19 -0.67
C LEU A 160 0.67 4.50 0.26
N GLY A 161 -0.12 5.30 0.97
CA GLY A 161 -1.19 4.81 1.84
C GLY A 161 -2.14 5.93 2.22
N ILE A 162 -3.16 5.60 3.02
CA ILE A 162 -4.19 6.51 3.49
C ILE A 162 -4.13 6.55 5.02
N PRO A 163 -3.42 7.52 5.61
CA PRO A 163 -3.41 7.70 7.05
C PRO A 163 -4.83 7.97 7.59
N GLU A 164 -5.16 7.33 8.71
CA GLU A 164 -6.43 7.49 9.40
C GLU A 164 -6.64 8.94 9.86
N GLU A 165 -5.60 9.62 10.34
CA GLU A 165 -5.67 11.04 10.74
C GLU A 165 -6.08 11.98 9.59
N LEU A 166 -5.87 11.56 8.34
CA LEU A 166 -6.29 12.29 7.16
C LEU A 166 -7.68 11.88 6.68
N CYS A 167 -8.30 10.88 7.29
CA CYS A 167 -9.69 10.52 7.05
C CYS A 167 -10.61 11.36 7.95
N ARG A 168 -11.66 11.93 7.35
CA ARG A 168 -12.67 12.71 8.08
C ARG A 168 -14.06 12.28 7.64
N THR A 169 -14.92 12.03 8.62
CA THR A 169 -16.36 11.85 8.40
C THR A 169 -17.08 13.03 9.00
N ARG A 170 -17.93 13.69 8.22
CA ARG A 170 -18.80 14.79 8.66
C ARG A 170 -20.24 14.42 8.36
N LEU A 171 -21.14 14.70 9.30
CA LEU A 171 -22.57 14.66 9.04
C LEU A 171 -22.99 16.02 8.46
N ASN A 172 -23.59 16.02 7.27
CA ASN A 172 -24.15 17.21 6.64
C ASN A 172 -25.64 16.96 6.36
N GLY A 173 -26.50 17.47 7.25
CA GLY A 173 -27.91 17.12 7.28
C GLY A 173 -28.11 15.61 7.51
N ASN A 174 -28.74 14.93 6.54
CA ASN A 174 -28.99 13.49 6.59
C ASN A 174 -27.95 12.65 5.83
N ALA A 175 -26.88 13.27 5.32
CA ALA A 175 -25.85 12.58 4.53
C ALA A 175 -24.49 12.58 5.24
N PHE A 176 -23.78 11.45 5.18
CA PHE A 176 -22.38 11.37 5.60
C PHE A 176 -21.47 11.81 4.45
N HIS A 177 -20.65 12.83 4.70
CA HIS A 177 -19.59 13.25 3.80
C HIS A 177 -18.25 12.75 4.33
N ARG A 178 -17.56 11.92 3.55
CA ARG A 178 -16.27 11.33 3.91
C ARG A 178 -15.19 11.88 3.00
N SER A 179 -14.09 12.34 3.59
CA SER A 179 -12.88 12.75 2.86
C SER A 179 -11.70 11.93 3.35
N SER A 180 -10.89 11.45 2.42
CA SER A 180 -9.65 10.73 2.69
C SER A 180 -8.56 11.28 1.78
N PHE A 181 -7.31 11.28 2.27
CA PHE A 181 -6.16 11.75 1.51
C PHE A 181 -5.10 10.68 1.47
N HIS A 182 -4.59 10.43 0.27
CA HIS A 182 -3.40 9.62 0.09
C HIS A 182 -2.18 10.43 0.54
N LEU A 183 -1.32 9.81 1.34
CA LEU A 183 0.00 10.30 1.68
C LEU A 183 1.03 9.52 0.88
N THR A 184 2.03 10.24 0.35
CA THR A 184 3.24 9.62 -0.23
C THR A 184 4.42 9.95 0.67
N VAL A 185 5.18 8.93 1.02
CA VAL A 185 6.50 9.06 1.68
C VAL A 185 7.53 8.61 0.67
N SER A 186 8.39 9.52 0.22
CA SER A 186 9.42 9.20 -0.77
C SER A 186 10.81 9.41 -0.22
N HIS A 187 11.69 8.45 -0.48
CA HIS A 187 13.10 8.52 -0.10
C HIS A 187 13.95 7.78 -1.15
N VAL A 188 15.27 7.80 -0.98
CA VAL A 188 16.19 6.96 -1.75
C VAL A 188 16.59 5.77 -0.89
N ILE A 189 16.76 4.58 -1.49
CA ILE A 189 17.34 3.44 -0.79
C ILE A 189 18.78 3.78 -0.41
N GLU A 190 19.05 3.90 0.89
CA GLU A 190 20.39 4.10 1.46
C GLU A 190 21.01 2.75 1.85
N ASP A 191 22.29 2.76 2.18
CA ASP A 191 22.90 1.65 2.90
C ASP A 191 22.09 1.37 4.18
N GLU A 192 21.94 0.09 4.54
CA GLU A 192 21.13 -0.38 5.69
C GLU A 192 19.61 -0.18 5.59
N SER A 193 19.10 0.49 4.53
CA SER A 193 17.64 0.60 4.31
C SER A 193 16.96 -0.75 4.10
N ILE A 194 17.73 -1.75 3.64
CA ILE A 194 17.25 -3.11 3.39
C ILE A 194 17.85 -4.04 4.44
N THR A 195 16.99 -4.82 5.09
CA THR A 195 17.42 -5.82 6.07
C THR A 195 16.81 -7.17 5.77
N VAL A 196 17.45 -8.23 6.24
CA VAL A 196 16.91 -9.59 6.19
C VAL A 196 16.80 -10.12 7.61
N ARG A 197 15.61 -10.62 7.96
CA ARG A 197 15.34 -11.18 9.28
C ARG A 197 14.41 -12.38 9.16
N ASP A 198 14.76 -13.48 9.81
CA ASP A 198 13.98 -14.72 9.83
C ASP A 198 13.59 -15.24 8.43
N GLY A 199 14.45 -14.98 7.44
CA GLY A 199 14.26 -15.37 6.05
C GLY A 199 13.43 -14.40 5.19
N TRP A 200 12.89 -13.33 5.77
CA TRP A 200 12.13 -12.27 5.08
C TRP A 200 13.00 -11.05 4.84
N ASP A 201 12.75 -10.35 3.74
CA ASP A 201 13.41 -9.08 3.39
C ASP A 201 12.51 -7.88 3.67
N TYR A 202 13.12 -6.82 4.18
CA TYR A 202 12.43 -5.63 4.65
C TYR A 202 13.07 -4.39 4.07
N ILE A 203 12.27 -3.33 3.99
CA ILE A 203 12.74 -2.00 3.61
C ILE A 203 12.19 -0.95 4.56
N ASP A 204 13.07 -0.06 5.02
CA ASP A 204 12.72 1.11 5.83
C ASP A 204 12.75 2.36 4.96
N ASN A 205 11.59 2.98 4.78
CA ASN A 205 11.46 4.23 4.03
C ASN A 205 11.45 5.42 4.99
N LYS A 206 12.48 6.25 4.91
CA LYS A 206 12.70 7.39 5.80
C LYS A 206 11.71 8.53 5.50
N CYS A 207 11.08 9.04 6.53
CA CYS A 207 10.25 10.23 6.51
C CYS A 207 10.83 11.28 7.46
N VAL A 208 11.25 12.43 6.91
CA VAL A 208 11.78 13.55 7.69
C VAL A 208 10.63 14.54 7.97
N TYR A 209 10.45 14.91 9.24
CA TYR A 209 9.48 15.90 9.69
C TYR A 209 10.12 17.28 9.71
N PRO A 210 9.88 18.16 8.72
CA PRO A 210 10.33 19.54 8.81
C PRO A 210 9.65 20.27 9.98
N LYS A 211 10.31 21.29 10.54
CA LYS A 211 9.81 22.06 11.71
C LYS A 211 8.41 22.66 11.54
N SER A 212 7.91 22.78 10.31
CA SER A 212 6.57 23.28 9.96
C SER A 212 5.75 22.27 9.14
N SER A 213 5.96 20.96 9.34
CA SER A 213 5.30 19.94 8.53
C SER A 213 3.80 19.86 8.82
N ALA A 214 2.99 19.74 7.77
CA ALA A 214 1.59 19.33 7.85
C ALA A 214 1.43 17.79 7.82
N LEU A 215 2.50 17.05 8.15
CA LEU A 215 2.45 15.58 8.18
C LEU A 215 1.62 15.12 9.40
N PRO A 216 0.86 14.02 9.27
CA PRO A 216 0.13 13.44 10.40
C PRO A 216 1.11 12.93 11.46
N GLN A 217 0.67 12.92 12.73
CA GLN A 217 1.50 12.47 13.86
C GLN A 217 1.57 10.94 13.94
N SER A 218 0.58 10.25 13.40
CA SER A 218 0.56 8.81 13.18
C SER A 218 0.21 8.49 11.73
N PHE A 219 0.83 7.43 11.23
CA PHE A 219 0.52 6.79 9.96
C PHE A 219 -0.31 5.52 10.18
N ALA A 220 -1.05 5.42 11.29
CA ALA A 220 -2.13 4.45 11.43
C ALA A 220 -3.03 4.52 10.17
N GLY A 221 -3.47 3.36 9.65
CA GLY A 221 -4.18 3.28 8.36
C GLY A 221 -3.28 3.22 7.12
N PHE A 222 -1.98 3.52 7.23
CA PHE A 222 -1.04 3.46 6.09
C PHE A 222 -0.57 2.03 5.77
N SER A 223 -0.62 1.13 6.75
CA SER A 223 -0.27 -0.29 6.61
C SER A 223 -1.02 -0.96 5.46
N GLY A 224 -0.35 -1.88 4.77
CA GLY A 224 -0.75 -2.51 3.51
C GLY A 224 -0.49 -1.66 2.26
N GLY A 225 -0.16 -0.38 2.43
CA GLY A 225 0.16 0.53 1.34
C GLY A 225 1.39 0.11 0.53
N GLY A 226 1.29 0.18 -0.80
CA GLY A 226 2.36 -0.24 -1.71
C GLY A 226 3.60 0.65 -1.65
N ILE A 227 4.77 0.01 -1.73
CA ILE A 227 6.08 0.68 -1.85
C ILE A 227 6.53 0.52 -3.30
N TRP A 228 6.73 1.66 -3.98
CA TRP A 228 7.06 1.70 -5.39
C TRP A 228 8.47 2.21 -5.58
N SER A 229 9.29 1.49 -6.35
CA SER A 229 10.57 2.02 -6.83
C SER A 229 10.40 2.56 -8.24
N VAL A 230 10.97 3.73 -8.51
CA VAL A 230 10.74 4.47 -9.74
C VAL A 230 12.03 5.01 -10.35
N GLN A 231 12.18 4.82 -11.65
CA GLN A 231 13.20 5.51 -12.42
C GLN A 231 12.73 6.93 -12.70
N VAL A 232 13.44 7.92 -12.19
CA VAL A 232 13.13 9.33 -12.44
C VAL A 232 13.76 9.74 -13.77
N GLN A 233 12.97 10.38 -14.63
CA GLN A 233 13.45 10.92 -15.90
C GLN A 233 13.35 12.44 -15.87
N ARG A 234 14.37 13.13 -16.40
CA ARG A 234 14.38 14.59 -16.56
C ARG A 234 14.27 14.93 -18.04
N SER A 235 13.25 15.71 -18.40
CA SER A 235 13.10 16.21 -19.77
C SER A 235 14.25 17.17 -20.11
N LYS A 236 15.04 16.89 -21.15
CA LYS A 236 16.10 17.80 -21.62
C LYS A 236 15.62 19.20 -22.03
N ASN A 237 14.40 19.31 -22.56
CA ASN A 237 13.87 20.59 -23.08
C ASN A 237 13.29 21.48 -21.97
N THR A 238 12.58 20.89 -21.00
CA THR A 238 11.83 21.62 -19.97
C THR A 238 12.40 21.50 -18.56
N GLY A 239 13.36 20.60 -18.33
CA GLY A 239 13.87 20.26 -17.01
C GLY A 239 12.88 19.53 -16.09
N LYS A 240 11.63 19.32 -16.53
CA LYS A 240 10.59 18.68 -15.71
C LYS A 240 10.89 17.21 -15.46
N LEU A 241 10.61 16.76 -14.23
CA LEU A 241 10.71 15.37 -13.85
C LEU A 241 9.45 14.58 -14.23
N SER A 242 9.64 13.34 -14.69
CA SER A 242 8.58 12.38 -14.99
C SER A 242 8.96 10.99 -14.49
N THR A 243 7.96 10.10 -14.37
CA THR A 243 8.22 8.70 -14.05
C THR A 243 8.59 7.93 -15.31
N GLY A 244 9.71 7.22 -15.26
CA GLY A 244 10.11 6.20 -16.23
C GLY A 244 9.49 4.85 -15.88
N LYS A 245 10.29 3.78 -15.94
CA LYS A 245 9.85 2.46 -15.45
C LYS A 245 9.69 2.50 -13.93
N ALA A 246 8.74 1.73 -13.43
CA ALA A 246 8.50 1.57 -12.01
C ALA A 246 8.11 0.12 -11.69
N ALA A 247 8.29 -0.27 -10.44
CA ALA A 247 7.80 -1.54 -9.91
C ALA A 247 7.28 -1.39 -8.49
N LEU A 248 6.24 -2.16 -8.16
CA LEU A 248 5.90 -2.43 -6.76
C LEU A 248 7.04 -3.26 -6.18
N VAL A 249 7.73 -2.75 -5.18
CA VAL A 249 8.88 -3.40 -4.53
C VAL A 249 8.60 -3.81 -3.09
N GLY A 250 7.47 -3.39 -2.53
CA GLY A 250 7.13 -3.75 -1.16
C GLY A 250 5.71 -3.40 -0.73
N ALA A 251 5.40 -3.74 0.52
CA ALA A 251 4.15 -3.40 1.19
C ALA A 251 4.44 -2.94 2.62
N SER A 252 4.00 -1.73 2.96
CA SER A 252 4.22 -1.11 4.27
C SER A 252 3.41 -1.86 5.34
N PHE A 253 3.90 -2.01 6.57
CA PHE A 253 3.12 -2.63 7.66
C PHE A 253 3.40 -2.02 9.03
N TYR A 254 4.46 -1.24 9.19
CA TYR A 254 4.82 -0.70 10.48
C TYR A 254 5.37 0.72 10.36
N GLU A 255 5.10 1.54 11.36
CA GLU A 255 5.69 2.87 11.54
C GLU A 255 6.51 2.91 12.83
N THR A 256 7.72 3.47 12.77
CA THR A 256 8.51 3.69 13.99
C THR A 256 7.98 4.91 14.76
N PRO A 257 8.32 5.02 16.05
CA PRO A 257 8.26 6.30 16.75
C PRO A 257 8.98 7.41 15.98
N ILE A 258 8.56 8.66 16.21
CA ILE A 258 9.26 9.83 15.68
C ILE A 258 10.42 10.14 16.63
N GLU A 259 11.65 9.99 16.15
CA GLU A 259 12.87 10.28 16.90
C GLU A 259 13.74 11.23 16.09
N ASN A 260 14.22 12.32 16.69
CA ASN A 260 15.03 13.34 16.01
C ASN A 260 14.38 13.90 14.72
N ASN A 261 13.06 14.06 14.73
CA ASN A 261 12.24 14.45 13.57
C ASN A 261 12.28 13.46 12.39
N ILE A 262 12.56 12.19 12.66
CA ILE A 262 12.60 11.13 11.66
C ILE A 262 11.65 10.02 12.09
N ARG A 263 10.91 9.48 11.14
CA ARG A 263 10.18 8.22 11.24
C ARG A 263 10.57 7.33 10.08
N TYR A 264 10.54 6.03 10.29
CA TYR A 264 10.62 5.06 9.22
C TYR A 264 9.25 4.40 9.01
N VAL A 265 8.88 4.27 7.73
CA VAL A 265 7.79 3.41 7.29
C VAL A 265 8.42 2.11 6.84
N ARG A 266 8.25 1.08 7.66
CA ARG A 266 8.78 -0.25 7.39
C ARG A 266 7.81 -1.06 6.54
N GLY A 267 8.35 -1.77 5.57
CA GLY A 267 7.59 -2.68 4.72
C GLY A 267 8.30 -4.00 4.46
N HIS A 268 7.52 -4.98 4.02
CA HIS A 268 8.02 -6.16 3.31
C HIS A 268 8.64 -5.73 1.99
N PHE A 269 9.75 -6.32 1.61
CA PHE A 269 10.44 -5.99 0.36
C PHE A 269 10.19 -7.06 -0.72
N ILE A 270 11.01 -7.05 -1.78
CA ILE A 270 10.70 -7.70 -3.06
C ILE A 270 10.52 -9.21 -2.89
N ARG A 271 11.45 -9.91 -2.22
CA ARG A 271 11.34 -11.37 -2.11
C ARG A 271 10.13 -11.78 -1.27
N SER A 272 9.83 -11.00 -0.24
CA SER A 272 8.69 -11.21 0.64
C SER A 272 7.37 -11.15 -0.10
N ILE A 273 7.15 -10.14 -0.96
CA ILE A 273 5.86 -9.94 -1.63
C ILE A 273 5.69 -10.72 -2.95
N TYR A 274 6.77 -11.16 -3.60
CA TYR A 274 6.69 -11.89 -4.88
C TYR A 274 6.89 -13.41 -4.74
N ASP A 275 7.65 -13.87 -3.74
CA ASP A 275 7.96 -15.30 -3.53
C ASP A 275 7.41 -15.78 -2.18
N LEU A 276 7.98 -15.31 -1.07
CA LEU A 276 7.82 -15.96 0.25
C LEU A 276 6.35 -16.04 0.70
N ALA A 277 5.60 -14.94 0.54
CA ALA A 277 4.21 -14.86 0.98
C ALA A 277 3.27 -15.84 0.24
N TRP A 278 3.61 -16.25 -0.99
CA TRP A 278 2.73 -17.05 -1.84
C TRP A 278 2.92 -18.55 -1.68
N ARG A 279 3.97 -18.99 -0.98
CA ARG A 279 4.27 -20.42 -0.78
C ARG A 279 3.14 -21.17 -0.06
N ASN A 280 2.43 -20.50 0.85
CA ASN A 280 1.27 -21.08 1.54
C ASN A 280 0.01 -21.07 0.66
N PHE A 281 -0.17 -20.00 -0.12
CA PHE A 281 -1.28 -19.86 -1.07
C PHE A 281 -1.27 -20.97 -2.12
N GLU A 282 -0.13 -21.23 -2.75
CA GLU A 282 0.01 -22.28 -3.77
C GLU A 282 -0.23 -23.69 -3.22
N ARG A 283 0.03 -23.92 -1.93
CA ARG A 283 -0.26 -25.20 -1.26
C ARG A 283 -1.75 -25.39 -1.01
N SER A 284 -2.50 -24.32 -0.70
CA SER A 284 -3.95 -24.40 -0.47
C SER A 284 -4.77 -24.53 -1.76
N GLN A 285 -4.16 -24.31 -2.92
CA GLN A 285 -4.80 -24.44 -4.23
C GLN A 285 -4.58 -25.83 -4.88
N ARG A 286 -3.80 -26.72 -4.25
CA ARG A 286 -3.56 -28.10 -4.69
C ARG A 286 -4.40 -29.09 -3.89
#